data_AF-A0A821Y326-F1
#
_entry.id   AF-A0A821Y326-F1
#
_cell.length_a   1.000
_cell.length_b   1.000
_cell.length_c   1.000
_cell.angle_alpha   90.00
_cell.angle_beta   90.00
_cell.angle_gamma   90.00
#
_symmetry.space_group_name_H-M   'P 1'
#
loop_
_entity.id
_entity.type
_entity.pdbx_description
1 polymer ?
#
loop_
_entity_poly.entity_id
_entity_poly.type
_entity_poly.pdbx_seq_one_letter_code
_entity_poly.pdbx_strand_id
1 'polypeptide(L)'
;MCTTAAPMYFPSYRLHDTVFVDGGVQANNPAMCAYTEACKKNIKREDIFILSLGTGDYVPDPLNPNAKRHLLFWLTHKRDVMKVILNGPQHNIESQLSNILGSDQYNRWQILLEKPISLDDISKESLDNLIELARAYFDEMDASDSNNRLGKLIERFK
;
A
#
# COMPACT_ATOMS: atom_id res chain seq x y z
N MET A 1 -10.01 9.12 12.81
CA MET A 1 -10.36 8.09 13.81
C MET A 1 -10.98 6.84 13.16
N CYS A 2 -12.05 6.94 12.36
CA CYS A 2 -12.65 5.73 11.73
C CYS A 2 -11.68 4.92 10.88
N THR A 3 -11.04 5.54 9.88
CA THR A 3 -10.20 4.83 8.90
C THR A 3 -8.88 4.28 9.45
N THR A 4 -8.50 4.67 10.67
CA THR A 4 -7.21 4.31 11.30
C THR A 4 -7.40 3.39 12.52
N ALA A 5 -8.61 2.84 12.71
CA ALA A 5 -8.95 1.99 13.85
C ALA A 5 -8.50 0.54 13.61
N ALA A 6 -7.18 0.34 13.44
CA ALA A 6 -6.55 -0.93 13.08
C ALA A 6 -6.86 -2.03 14.10
N PRO A 7 -7.49 -3.15 13.69
CA PRO A 7 -7.68 -4.29 14.58
C PRO A 7 -6.35 -4.74 15.19
N MET A 8 -6.36 -5.12 16.47
CA MET A 8 -5.16 -5.47 17.27
C MET A 8 -4.29 -4.29 17.75
N TYR A 9 -4.58 -3.06 17.31
CA TYR A 9 -3.91 -1.82 17.76
C TYR A 9 -4.89 -0.88 18.47
N PHE A 10 -6.07 -0.66 17.89
CA PHE A 10 -7.07 0.27 18.40
C PHE A 10 -8.45 -0.38 18.54
N PRO A 11 -9.31 0.12 19.45
CA PRO A 11 -10.71 -0.29 19.48
C PRO A 11 -11.44 0.20 18.22
N SER A 12 -12.51 -0.51 17.84
CA SER A 12 -13.42 -0.03 16.80
C SER A 12 -14.02 1.33 17.18
N TYR A 13 -14.19 2.21 16.19
CA TYR A 13 -14.73 3.55 16.41
C TYR A 13 -16.24 3.58 16.16
N ARG A 14 -17.03 3.93 17.17
CA ARG A 14 -18.48 4.12 17.02
C ARG A 14 -18.78 5.56 16.64
N LEU A 15 -19.54 5.75 15.57
CA LEU A 15 -20.06 7.04 15.14
C LEU A 15 -21.56 6.90 14.89
N HIS A 16 -22.37 7.53 15.74
CA HIS A 16 -23.82 7.28 15.82
C HIS A 16 -24.12 5.78 16.04
N ASP A 17 -25.00 5.21 15.23
CA ASP A 17 -25.41 3.80 15.29
C ASP A 17 -24.48 2.86 14.50
N THR A 18 -23.41 3.39 13.90
CA THR A 18 -22.49 2.62 13.06
C THR A 18 -21.15 2.42 13.75
N VAL A 19 -20.61 1.20 13.64
CA VAL A 19 -19.27 0.85 14.13
C VAL A 19 -18.31 0.74 12.95
N PHE A 20 -17.20 1.45 13.05
CA PHE A 20 -16.16 1.51 12.04
C PHE A 20 -14.89 0.83 12.55
N VAL A 21 -14.19 0.18 11.62
CA VAL A 21 -12.83 -0.33 11.79
C VAL A 21 -11.95 0.31 10.71
N ASP A 22 -10.65 0.05 10.79
CA ASP A 22 -9.67 0.53 9.82
C ASP A 22 -10.05 0.27 8.37
N GLY A 23 -9.80 1.27 7.51
CA GLY A 23 -10.04 1.18 6.08
C GLY A 23 -9.17 0.12 5.40
N GLY A 24 -7.99 -0.17 5.95
CA GLY A 24 -7.09 -1.22 5.48
C GLY A 24 -7.74 -2.61 5.47
N VAL A 25 -8.71 -2.87 6.36
CA VAL A 25 -9.48 -4.13 6.36
C VAL A 25 -10.24 -4.31 5.04
N GLN A 26 -10.72 -3.22 4.45
CA GLN A 26 -11.47 -3.25 3.20
C GLN A 26 -10.59 -2.95 1.97
N ALA A 27 -9.73 -1.94 2.07
CA ALA A 27 -8.97 -1.39 0.96
C ALA A 27 -7.61 -0.87 1.44
N ASN A 28 -6.68 -1.78 1.70
CA ASN A 28 -5.28 -1.46 2.05
C ASN A 28 -4.50 -0.81 0.88
N ASN A 29 -5.04 -0.85 -0.34
CA ASN A 29 -4.63 -0.02 -1.48
C ASN A 29 -5.90 0.60 -2.08
N PRO A 30 -6.27 1.86 -1.74
CA PRO A 30 -7.53 2.46 -2.16
C PRO A 30 -7.54 2.93 -3.62
N ALA A 31 -6.50 2.67 -4.42
CA ALA A 31 -6.40 3.15 -5.80
C ALA A 31 -7.58 2.69 -6.68
N MET A 32 -8.04 1.44 -6.51
CA MET A 32 -9.21 0.95 -7.26
C MET A 32 -10.51 1.65 -6.82
N CYS A 33 -10.63 1.98 -5.53
CA CYS A 33 -11.76 2.77 -5.03
C CYS A 33 -11.75 4.17 -5.68
N ALA A 34 -10.59 4.82 -5.74
CA ALA A 34 -10.43 6.12 -6.40
C ALA A 34 -10.79 6.07 -7.89
N TYR A 35 -10.32 5.04 -8.62
CA TYR A 35 -10.69 4.79 -10.01
C TYR A 35 -12.22 4.65 -10.17
N THR A 36 -12.84 3.82 -9.32
CA THR A 36 -14.29 3.58 -9.36
C THR A 36 -15.08 4.86 -9.10
N GLU A 37 -14.65 5.69 -8.16
CA GLU A 37 -15.29 7.00 -7.90
C GLU A 37 -15.14 7.98 -9.06
N ALA A 38 -14.00 7.98 -9.76
CA ALA A 38 -13.84 8.78 -10.99
C ALA A 38 -14.79 8.31 -12.10
N CYS A 39 -14.96 6.99 -12.27
CA CYS A 39 -15.92 6.44 -13.22
C CYS A 39 -17.37 6.82 -12.87
N LYS A 40 -17.76 6.80 -11.59
CA LYS A 40 -19.10 7.26 -11.14
C LYS A 40 -19.37 8.73 -11.47
N LYS A 41 -18.31 9.54 -11.53
CA LYS A 41 -18.39 10.95 -11.94
C LYS A 41 -18.37 11.15 -13.47
N ASN A 42 -18.42 10.06 -14.25
CA ASN A 42 -18.33 10.06 -15.72
C ASN A 42 -17.05 10.72 -16.25
N ILE A 43 -15.95 10.67 -15.49
CA ILE A 43 -14.63 11.07 -16.01
C ILE A 43 -14.21 10.02 -17.03
N LYS A 44 -13.80 10.48 -18.22
CA LYS A 44 -13.35 9.56 -19.27
C LYS A 44 -12.05 8.89 -18.85
N ARG A 45 -11.88 7.63 -19.23
CA ARG A 45 -10.73 6.81 -18.84
C ARG A 45 -9.40 7.50 -19.18
N GLU A 46 -9.29 8.07 -20.37
CA GLU A 46 -8.11 8.78 -20.89
C GLU A 46 -7.72 10.02 -20.05
N ASP A 47 -8.66 10.57 -19.29
CA ASP A 47 -8.47 11.72 -18.42
C ASP A 47 -8.16 11.29 -16.96
N ILE A 48 -8.15 9.98 -16.67
CA ILE A 48 -7.87 9.45 -15.32
C ILE A 48 -6.39 9.11 -15.19
N PHE A 49 -5.72 9.77 -14.26
CA PHE A 49 -4.35 9.48 -13.87
C PHE A 49 -4.32 9.15 -12.39
N ILE A 50 -3.62 8.08 -12.03
CA ILE A 50 -3.53 7.60 -10.65
C ILE A 50 -2.06 7.45 -10.27
N LEU A 51 -1.63 8.28 -9.33
CA LEU A 51 -0.41 8.08 -8.56
C LEU A 51 -0.79 7.38 -7.26
N SER A 52 -0.38 6.12 -7.12
CA SER A 52 -0.60 5.32 -5.92
C SER A 52 0.69 5.28 -5.11
N LEU A 53 0.65 5.80 -3.88
CA LEU A 53 1.80 5.82 -2.97
C LEU A 53 1.65 4.70 -1.93
N GLY A 54 2.68 3.89 -1.78
CA GLY A 54 2.74 2.84 -0.77
C GLY A 54 3.59 3.24 0.42
N THR A 55 3.41 2.52 1.52
CA THR A 55 4.10 2.76 2.80
C THR A 55 5.29 1.83 3.01
N GLY A 56 5.79 1.21 1.94
CA GLY A 56 6.73 0.09 2.00
C GLY A 56 6.01 -1.26 2.11
N ASP A 57 6.65 -2.32 1.64
CA ASP A 57 6.24 -3.70 1.88
C ASP A 57 7.47 -4.54 2.20
N TYR A 58 7.27 -5.59 3.00
CA TYR A 58 8.29 -6.57 3.29
C TYR A 58 7.77 -7.93 2.85
N VAL A 59 8.42 -8.51 1.83
CA VAL A 59 8.12 -9.87 1.38
C VAL A 59 9.09 -10.82 2.10
N PRO A 60 8.62 -11.65 3.05
CA PRO A 60 9.48 -12.64 3.66
C PRO A 60 9.96 -13.65 2.62
N ASP A 61 11.17 -14.18 2.81
CA ASP A 61 11.77 -15.18 1.92
C ASP A 61 10.78 -16.34 1.65
N PRO A 62 10.34 -16.53 0.38
CA PRO A 62 9.36 -17.56 0.02
C PRO A 62 9.87 -18.99 0.24
N LEU A 63 11.17 -19.20 0.48
CA LEU A 63 11.79 -20.52 0.61
C LEU A 63 12.01 -20.99 2.05
N ASN A 64 11.55 -20.27 3.08
CA ASN A 64 11.68 -20.74 4.47
C ASN A 64 10.58 -21.76 4.84
N PRO A 65 10.88 -23.09 4.87
CA PRO A 65 9.89 -24.15 5.04
C PRO A 65 9.49 -24.35 6.52
N ASN A 66 10.06 -23.58 7.45
CA ASN A 66 9.81 -23.73 8.89
C ASN A 66 8.52 -23.06 9.38
N ALA A 67 7.79 -22.33 8.52
CA ALA A 67 6.49 -21.82 8.88
C ALA A 67 5.47 -22.96 8.89
N LYS A 68 5.38 -23.70 10.01
CA LYS A 68 4.27 -24.62 10.27
C LYS A 68 2.97 -23.78 10.34
N ARG A 69 2.38 -23.40 9.20
CA ARG A 69 1.14 -22.60 9.09
C ARG A 69 -0.11 -23.48 9.21
N HIS A 70 -0.15 -24.31 10.25
CA HIS A 70 -1.28 -25.16 10.60
C HIS A 70 -2.33 -24.37 11.41
N LEU A 71 -3.52 -24.95 11.66
CA LEU A 71 -4.62 -24.25 12.33
C LEU A 71 -4.20 -23.55 13.65
N LEU A 72 -3.34 -24.17 14.46
CA LEU A 72 -2.83 -23.54 15.68
C LEU A 72 -2.00 -22.27 15.40
N PHE A 73 -1.21 -22.24 14.32
CA PHE A 73 -0.46 -21.05 13.93
C PHE A 73 -1.43 -19.88 13.65
N TRP A 74 -2.49 -20.12 12.86
CA TRP A 74 -3.49 -19.09 12.57
C TRP A 74 -4.26 -18.61 13.81
N LEU A 75 -4.50 -19.50 14.77
CA LEU A 75 -5.18 -19.16 16.04
C LEU A 75 -4.29 -18.38 17.02
N THR A 76 -2.99 -18.68 17.04
CA THR A 76 -2.02 -18.10 18.00
C THR A 76 -1.31 -16.86 17.47
N HIS A 77 -1.16 -16.71 16.16
CA HIS A 77 -0.41 -15.62 15.51
C HIS A 77 -1.34 -14.60 14.84
N LYS A 78 -2.39 -14.16 15.55
CA LYS A 78 -3.48 -13.31 15.02
C LYS A 78 -2.98 -12.05 14.30
N ARG A 79 -1.88 -11.43 14.76
CA ARG A 79 -1.28 -10.26 14.12
C ARG A 79 -0.66 -10.58 12.75
N ASP A 80 0.01 -11.72 12.63
CA ASP A 80 0.62 -12.16 11.36
C ASP A 80 -0.45 -12.58 10.35
N VAL A 81 -1.52 -13.21 10.84
CA VAL A 81 -2.72 -13.51 10.03
C VAL A 81 -3.33 -12.24 9.46
N MET A 82 -3.50 -11.21 10.29
CA MET A 82 -4.02 -9.92 9.82
C MET A 82 -3.10 -9.29 8.79
N LYS A 83 -1.77 -9.31 8.98
CA LYS A 83 -0.81 -8.81 7.96
C LYS A 83 -0.97 -9.54 6.62
N VAL A 84 -1.10 -10.87 6.63
CA VAL A 84 -1.29 -11.66 5.40
C VAL A 84 -2.61 -11.28 4.71
N ILE A 85 -3.71 -11.17 5.47
CA ILE A 85 -5.03 -10.80 4.93
C ILE A 85 -5.03 -9.37 4.36
N LEU A 86 -4.33 -8.44 5.01
CA LEU A 86 -4.26 -7.04 4.59
C LEU A 86 -3.32 -6.82 3.40
N ASN A 87 -2.25 -7.61 3.26
CA ASN A 87 -1.27 -7.42 2.18
C ASN A 87 -1.69 -8.14 0.89
N GLY A 88 -2.41 -9.25 0.96
CA GLY A 88 -2.84 -10.02 -0.22
C GLY A 88 -3.60 -9.21 -1.30
N PRO A 89 -4.59 -8.36 -0.93
CA PRO A 89 -5.34 -7.56 -1.90
C PRO A 89 -4.52 -6.48 -2.62
N GLN A 90 -3.40 -6.01 -2.04
CA GLN A 90 -2.66 -4.86 -2.59
C GLN A 90 -2.06 -5.16 -3.97
N HIS A 91 -1.49 -6.35 -4.17
CA HIS A 91 -0.85 -6.76 -5.42
C HIS A 91 -1.88 -6.96 -6.56
N ASN A 92 -3.07 -7.46 -6.23
CA ASN A 92 -4.14 -7.63 -7.20
C ASN A 92 -4.61 -6.28 -7.78
N ILE A 93 -4.68 -5.24 -6.95
CA ILE A 93 -5.09 -3.90 -7.37
C ILE A 93 -4.08 -3.28 -8.34
N GLU A 94 -2.79 -3.50 -8.11
CA GLU A 94 -1.74 -3.02 -9.00
C GLU A 94 -1.86 -3.62 -10.39
N SER A 95 -2.03 -4.95 -10.48
CA SER A 95 -2.22 -5.63 -11.77
C SER A 95 -3.51 -5.18 -12.47
N GLN A 96 -4.63 -5.08 -11.74
CA GLN A 96 -5.90 -4.65 -12.29
C GLN A 96 -5.84 -3.23 -12.87
N LEU A 97 -5.33 -2.26 -12.11
CA LEU A 97 -5.22 -0.88 -12.58
C LEU A 97 -4.18 -0.72 -13.69
N SER A 98 -3.08 -1.46 -13.64
CA SER A 98 -2.11 -1.48 -14.75
C SER A 98 -2.74 -1.98 -16.04
N ASN A 99 -3.60 -3.00 -15.99
CA ASN A 99 -4.34 -3.49 -17.17
C ASN A 99 -5.42 -2.49 -17.63
N ILE A 100 -6.08 -1.81 -16.69
CA ILE A 100 -7.16 -0.87 -16.99
C ILE A 100 -6.67 0.49 -17.44
N LEU A 101 -5.53 0.99 -16.98
CA LEU A 101 -5.06 2.35 -17.27
C LEU A 101 -3.76 2.35 -18.09
N GLY A 102 -2.99 1.26 -18.04
CA GLY A 102 -1.65 1.21 -18.63
C GLY A 102 -0.61 1.91 -17.74
N SER A 103 0.67 1.65 -18.06
CA SER A 103 1.82 2.20 -17.33
C SER A 103 1.93 3.73 -17.37
N ASP A 104 1.30 4.37 -18.37
CA ASP A 104 1.38 5.82 -18.54
C ASP A 104 0.39 6.57 -17.65
N GLN A 105 -0.71 5.92 -17.26
CA GLN A 105 -1.79 6.53 -16.47
C GLN A 105 -1.84 6.03 -15.03
N TYR A 106 -1.34 4.81 -14.76
CA TYR A 106 -1.23 4.27 -13.40
C TYR A 106 0.23 4.09 -12.99
N ASN A 107 0.64 4.83 -11.96
CA ASN A 107 1.98 4.76 -11.39
C ASN A 107 1.89 4.37 -9.92
N ARG A 108 2.47 3.22 -9.55
CA ARG A 108 2.61 2.78 -8.16
C ARG A 108 4.04 3.03 -7.69
N TRP A 109 4.18 3.82 -6.63
CA TRP A 109 5.45 4.05 -5.96
C TRP A 109 5.45 3.26 -4.67
N GLN A 110 6.28 2.22 -4.62
CA GLN A 110 6.33 1.30 -3.51
C GLN A 110 7.77 0.85 -3.29
N ILE A 111 8.21 0.91 -2.04
CA ILE A 111 9.55 0.53 -1.61
C ILE A 111 9.49 -0.90 -1.07
N LEU A 112 10.39 -1.77 -1.53
CA LEU A 112 10.57 -3.09 -0.91
C LEU A 112 11.57 -2.94 0.24
N LEU A 113 11.11 -3.17 1.46
CA LEU A 113 11.91 -3.07 2.67
C LEU A 113 12.80 -4.31 2.80
N GLU A 114 14.05 -4.12 3.23
CA GLU A 114 14.96 -5.22 3.53
C GLU A 114 14.58 -5.99 4.79
N LYS A 115 13.94 -5.29 5.75
CA LYS A 115 13.54 -5.83 7.04
C LYS A 115 12.11 -5.39 7.36
N PRO A 116 11.33 -6.22 8.09
CA PRO A 116 9.99 -5.83 8.50
C PRO A 116 10.06 -4.70 9.54
N ILE A 117 9.31 -3.63 9.30
CA ILE A 117 9.08 -2.56 10.28
C ILE A 117 7.65 -2.73 10.82
N SER A 118 7.48 -2.66 12.14
CA SER A 118 6.15 -2.79 12.75
C SER A 118 5.32 -1.53 12.52
N LEU A 119 4.00 -1.67 12.38
CA LEU A 119 3.08 -0.55 12.16
C LEU A 119 3.10 0.46 13.31
N ASP A 120 3.34 0.00 14.54
CA ASP A 120 3.41 0.77 15.78
C ASP A 120 4.83 1.18 16.19
N ASP A 121 5.83 0.94 15.34
CA ASP A 121 7.21 1.32 15.63
C ASP A 121 7.42 2.83 15.42
N ILE A 122 7.58 3.53 16.55
CA ILE A 122 7.83 4.98 16.61
C ILE A 122 9.27 5.29 17.02
N SER A 123 10.17 4.30 17.00
CA SER A 123 11.56 4.51 17.34
C SER A 123 12.23 5.45 16.34
N LYS A 124 13.17 6.27 16.84
CA LYS A 124 13.91 7.20 15.99
C LYS A 124 14.66 6.48 14.88
N GLU A 125 15.23 5.31 15.17
CA GLU A 125 15.93 4.46 14.19
C GLU A 125 15.01 4.07 13.02
N SER A 126 13.81 3.53 13.29
CA SER A 126 12.87 3.14 12.24
C SER A 126 12.36 4.34 11.44
N LEU A 127 12.11 5.47 12.10
CA LEU A 127 11.68 6.70 11.42
C LEU A 127 12.76 7.29 10.52
N ASP A 128 14.00 7.39 11.02
CA ASP A 128 15.14 7.90 10.25
C ASP A 128 15.40 6.99 9.04
N ASN A 129 15.38 5.66 9.23
CA ASN A 129 15.51 4.68 8.14
C ASN A 129 14.41 4.83 7.07
N LEU A 130 13.15 5.00 7.46
CA LEU A 130 12.05 5.21 6.51
C LEU A 130 12.23 6.51 5.70
N ILE A 131 12.73 7.57 6.32
CA ILE A 131 13.03 8.84 5.65
C ILE A 131 14.19 8.66 4.66
N GLU A 132 15.25 7.96 5.06
CA GLU A 132 16.40 7.67 4.19
C GLU A 132 15.98 6.81 2.99
N LEU A 133 15.19 5.76 3.21
CA LEU A 133 14.64 4.93 2.13
C LEU A 133 13.80 5.73 1.15
N ALA A 134 12.95 6.64 1.64
CA ALA A 134 12.17 7.51 0.77
C ALA A 134 13.05 8.42 -0.08
N ARG A 135 14.09 9.03 0.52
CA ARG A 135 15.04 9.89 -0.20
C ARG A 135 15.80 9.12 -1.28
N ALA A 136 16.36 7.96 -0.92
CA ALA A 136 17.06 7.09 -1.87
C ALA A 136 16.14 6.68 -3.04
N TYR A 137 14.89 6.32 -2.74
CA TYR A 137 13.90 5.99 -3.76
C TYR A 137 13.62 7.18 -4.71
N PHE A 138 13.49 8.39 -4.16
CA PHE A 138 13.34 9.61 -4.99
C PHE A 138 14.55 9.85 -5.88
N ASP A 139 15.76 9.72 -5.34
CA ASP A 139 17.01 9.94 -6.09
C ASP A 139 17.15 8.91 -7.24
N GLU A 140 16.80 7.64 -7.01
CA GLU A 140 16.76 6.61 -8.05
C GLU A 140 15.77 6.93 -9.18
N MET A 141 14.61 7.49 -8.82
CA MET A 141 13.58 7.87 -9.79
C MET A 141 13.96 9.09 -10.64
N ASP A 142 14.80 9.98 -10.12
CA ASP A 142 15.27 11.19 -10.81
C ASP A 142 16.52 10.92 -11.67
N ALA A 143 17.44 10.06 -11.19
CA ALA A 143 18.75 9.82 -11.82
C ALA A 143 18.72 8.95 -13.10
N SER A 144 17.59 8.31 -13.43
CA SER A 144 17.51 7.36 -14.54
C SER A 144 16.94 7.99 -15.82
N ASP A 145 17.79 8.25 -16.83
CA ASP A 145 17.36 8.78 -18.15
C ASP A 145 16.32 7.89 -18.88
N SER A 146 16.32 6.57 -18.65
CA SER A 146 15.35 5.63 -19.24
C SER A 146 14.08 5.43 -18.40
N ASN A 147 14.15 5.73 -17.10
CA ASN A 147 13.09 5.52 -16.11
C ASN A 147 12.74 6.81 -15.33
N ASN A 148 12.91 8.00 -15.93
CA ASN A 148 12.54 9.28 -15.33
C ASN A 148 11.01 9.41 -15.17
N ARG A 149 10.43 8.59 -14.29
CA ARG A 149 9.00 8.50 -13.99
C ARG A 149 8.53 9.79 -13.35
N LEU A 150 9.39 10.44 -12.56
CA LEU A 150 9.12 11.73 -11.95
C LEU A 150 9.03 12.83 -13.02
N GLY A 151 10.01 12.89 -13.92
CA GLY A 151 10.04 13.81 -15.05
C GLY A 151 8.85 13.60 -16.00
N LYS A 152 8.56 12.35 -16.38
CA LYS A 152 7.37 12.01 -17.20
C LYS A 152 6.06 12.43 -16.53
N LEU A 153 5.95 12.26 -15.21
CA LEU A 153 4.79 12.72 -14.45
C LEU A 153 4.70 14.25 -14.47
N ILE A 154 5.81 14.96 -14.20
CA ILE A 154 5.87 16.42 -14.19
C ILE A 154 5.56 17.02 -15.56
N GLU A 155 6.14 16.47 -16.64
CA GLU A 155 5.89 16.92 -18.01
C GLU A 155 4.42 16.78 -18.41
N ARG A 156 3.72 15.78 -17.89
CA ARG A 156 2.31 15.54 -18.19
C ARG A 156 1.36 16.59 -17.62
N PHE A 157 1.76 17.30 -16.57
CA PHE A 157 0.95 18.33 -15.91
C PHE A 157 1.46 19.75 -16.18
N LYS A 158 2.44 19.92 -17.08
CA LYS A 158 2.83 21.22 -17.64
C LYS A 158 1.90 21.59 -18.80
#